data_AF-A0A0U3P2U6-F1
#
_entry.id   AF-A0A0U3P2U6-F1
#
_cell.length_a   1.000
_cell.length_b   1.000
_cell.length_c   1.000
_cell.angle_alpha   90.00
_cell.angle_beta   90.00
_cell.angle_gamma   90.00
#
_symmetry.space_group_name_H-M   'P 1'
#
loop_
_entity.id
_entity.type
_entity.pdbx_description
1 polymer ?
#
loop_
_entity_poly.entity_id
_entity_poly.type
_entity_poly.pdbx_seq_one_letter_code
_entity_poly.pdbx_strand_id
1 'polypeptide(L)'
;MPKKKQKKRSRRAGRQPVAQRELVPQPRMSDPVETASPADDLEFWEPEPAPEFSRGGAAVDLKFATGTMPAVRLGFGELFAQERRGPIREGWGYTVELPAVLELLERIGDGRVTAHDARSVLLKSVDLLYDPLRCWEAEDPDDLRNACLEAGGCVLCEKHRSWFDGLLAKADDRWQRLQQPEKYPFAAGRQGLHETSCSVVRREMPSDYVRPTGEDYVVALNAFSHTGDPHSSSEDFEGSRNYPRFEVMTPEEARAWIAERTGPKGGRNYKRCQRCAPAL
;
A
#
# COMPACT_ATOMS: atom_id res chain seq x y z
N MET A 1 105.60 -4.73 -6.51
CA MET A 1 105.35 -3.64 -7.49
C MET A 1 105.82 -4.17 -8.85
N PRO A 2 104.98 -4.17 -9.92
CA PRO A 2 104.32 -2.98 -10.44
C PRO A 2 102.79 -3.11 -10.58
N LYS A 3 102.17 -1.94 -10.71
CA LYS A 3 100.74 -1.63 -10.62
C LYS A 3 100.01 -1.99 -11.92
N LYS A 4 98.88 -2.70 -11.84
CA LYS A 4 97.87 -2.78 -12.91
C LYS A 4 96.55 -2.13 -12.50
N LYS A 5 96.40 -0.92 -13.07
CA LYS A 5 95.22 -0.14 -13.47
C LYS A 5 93.84 -0.52 -12.90
N GLN A 6 93.27 0.50 -12.23
CA GLN A 6 91.87 0.70 -11.89
C GLN A 6 90.93 0.42 -13.07
N LYS A 7 89.82 -0.28 -12.79
CA LYS A 7 88.60 -0.24 -13.61
C LYS A 7 87.44 0.29 -12.75
N LYS A 8 87.11 1.55 -12.98
CA LYS A 8 85.95 2.30 -12.46
C LYS A 8 84.68 1.50 -12.76
N ARG A 9 83.99 0.99 -11.73
CA ARG A 9 82.60 0.53 -11.85
C ARG A 9 81.69 1.74 -11.68
N SER A 10 81.08 2.17 -12.78
CA SER A 10 80.07 3.24 -12.77
C SER A 10 78.81 2.75 -12.05
N ARG A 11 78.39 3.48 -11.02
CA ARG A 11 77.04 3.42 -10.45
C ARG A 11 76.03 3.71 -11.57
N ARG A 12 75.27 2.70 -12.00
CA ARG A 12 74.06 2.90 -12.78
C ARG A 12 72.92 3.03 -11.77
N ALA A 13 72.50 4.27 -11.52
CA ALA A 13 71.29 4.56 -10.77
C ALA A 13 70.11 3.91 -11.51
N GLY A 14 69.53 2.88 -10.89
CA GLY A 14 68.24 2.36 -11.32
C GLY A 14 67.20 3.43 -11.05
N ARG A 15 66.71 4.09 -12.11
CA ARG A 15 65.44 4.79 -12.06
C ARG A 15 64.39 3.72 -11.74
N GLN A 16 63.81 3.79 -10.55
CA GLN A 16 62.56 3.09 -10.27
C GLN A 16 61.52 3.54 -11.30
N PRO A 17 60.69 2.63 -11.84
CA PRO A 17 59.56 3.05 -12.65
C PRO A 17 58.61 3.82 -11.74
N VAL A 18 58.38 5.09 -12.07
CA VAL A 18 57.27 5.85 -11.51
C VAL A 18 56.02 5.11 -11.93
N ALA A 19 55.39 4.42 -10.99
CA ALA A 19 54.07 3.86 -11.19
C ALA A 19 53.18 5.00 -11.69
N GLN A 20 52.68 4.88 -12.91
CA GLN A 20 51.57 5.70 -13.37
C GLN A 20 50.44 5.45 -12.37
N ARG A 21 50.22 6.42 -11.47
CA ARG A 21 48.96 6.52 -10.76
C ARG A 21 47.90 6.61 -11.85
N GLU A 22 47.12 5.55 -12.02
CA GLU A 22 45.88 5.62 -12.78
C GLU A 22 45.09 6.80 -12.20
N LEU A 23 45.00 7.86 -12.99
CA LEU A 23 44.12 8.98 -12.71
C LEU A 23 42.71 8.42 -12.82
N VAL A 24 42.09 8.13 -11.68
CA VAL A 24 40.65 7.86 -11.59
C VAL A 24 39.96 9.02 -12.30
N PRO A 25 39.21 8.77 -13.39
CA PRO A 25 38.51 9.83 -14.10
C PRO A 25 37.63 10.60 -13.12
N GLN A 26 37.84 11.92 -13.04
CA GLN A 26 36.97 12.79 -12.25
C GLN A 26 35.55 12.72 -12.83
N PRO A 27 34.50 12.58 -11.99
CA PRO A 27 33.13 12.60 -12.47
C PRO A 27 32.85 13.94 -13.17
N ARG A 28 32.33 13.89 -14.39
CA ARG A 28 31.85 15.06 -15.13
C ARG A 28 30.36 15.20 -14.88
N MET A 29 29.92 16.36 -14.41
CA MET A 29 28.50 16.70 -14.43
C MET A 29 28.15 17.20 -15.83
N SER A 30 27.14 16.62 -16.45
CA SER A 30 26.52 17.16 -17.65
C SER A 30 25.64 18.34 -17.25
N ASP A 31 25.62 19.40 -18.06
CA ASP A 31 24.65 20.47 -17.89
C ASP A 31 23.22 19.91 -17.99
N PRO A 32 22.24 20.43 -17.22
CA PRO A 32 20.86 20.03 -17.38
C PRO A 32 20.44 20.28 -18.84
N VAL A 33 19.79 19.30 -19.45
CA VAL A 33 19.18 19.49 -20.77
C VAL A 33 18.15 20.61 -20.62
N GLU A 34 18.36 21.75 -21.27
CA GLU A 34 17.35 22.80 -21.38
C GLU A 34 16.12 22.19 -22.05
N THR A 35 15.11 21.87 -21.25
CA THR A 35 13.77 21.63 -21.76
C THR A 35 13.24 22.98 -22.23
N ALA A 36 13.26 23.21 -23.53
CA ALA A 36 12.61 24.35 -24.16
C ALA A 36 11.18 24.44 -23.64
N SER A 37 10.90 25.49 -22.87
CA SER A 37 9.55 25.82 -22.45
C SER A 37 8.76 26.18 -23.71
N PRO A 38 7.61 25.54 -24.01
CA PRO A 38 6.72 26.01 -25.05
C PRO A 38 5.99 27.24 -24.51
N ALA A 39 6.71 28.36 -24.45
CA ALA A 39 6.15 29.66 -24.11
C ALA A 39 5.87 30.42 -25.40
N ASP A 40 4.86 29.96 -26.13
CA ASP A 40 4.06 30.80 -27.03
C ASP A 40 2.66 30.19 -27.01
N ASP A 41 1.66 31.01 -26.71
CA ASP A 41 0.22 30.71 -26.60
C ASP A 41 -0.32 30.22 -25.25
N LEU A 42 -0.16 30.99 -24.17
CA LEU A 42 -1.17 31.02 -23.11
C LEU A 42 -1.38 32.44 -22.54
N GLU A 43 -2.65 32.82 -22.50
CA GLU A 43 -3.14 34.09 -21.98
C GLU A 43 -2.66 34.37 -20.55
N PHE A 44 -2.55 35.67 -20.30
CA PHE A 44 -2.28 36.36 -19.05
C PHE A 44 -3.10 35.80 -17.85
N TRP A 45 -2.52 34.86 -17.11
CA TRP A 45 -2.91 34.55 -15.74
C TRP A 45 -1.79 35.08 -14.84
N GLU A 46 -2.15 35.90 -13.86
CA GLU A 46 -1.22 36.41 -12.85
C GLU A 46 -0.45 35.23 -12.23
N PRO A 47 0.88 35.34 -12.02
CA PRO A 47 1.62 34.26 -11.39
C PRO A 47 1.04 34.04 -10.00
N GLU A 48 0.48 32.85 -9.77
CA GLU A 48 0.12 32.42 -8.43
C GLU A 48 1.32 32.66 -7.49
N PRO A 49 1.09 33.14 -6.26
CA PRO A 49 2.18 33.38 -5.34
C PRO A 49 2.99 32.09 -5.21
N ALA A 50 4.27 32.16 -5.57
CA ALA A 50 5.21 31.05 -5.49
C ALA A 50 5.01 30.31 -4.16
N PRO A 51 4.91 28.98 -4.15
CA PRO A 51 4.63 28.26 -2.92
C PRO A 51 5.69 28.63 -1.88
N GLU A 52 5.22 29.06 -0.70
CA GLU A 52 6.04 29.25 0.48
C GLU A 52 6.99 28.06 0.58
N PHE A 53 8.31 28.32 0.56
CA PHE A 53 9.37 27.32 0.61
C PHE A 53 8.91 26.04 1.30
N SER A 54 8.71 24.95 0.54
CA SER A 54 8.33 23.67 1.13
C SER A 54 9.37 23.34 2.20
N ARG A 55 8.98 23.44 3.47
CA ARG A 55 9.77 22.94 4.59
C ARG A 55 9.65 21.41 4.69
N GLY A 56 9.15 20.76 3.64
CA GLY A 56 8.70 19.37 3.59
C GLY A 56 9.79 18.38 4.00
N GLY A 57 9.38 17.43 4.84
CA GLY A 57 10.21 16.36 5.35
C GLY A 57 10.12 16.23 6.88
N ALA A 58 10.08 14.99 7.36
CA ALA A 58 10.19 14.66 8.77
C ALA A 58 11.67 14.65 9.18
N ALA A 59 11.97 15.18 10.37
CA ALA A 59 13.32 15.11 10.93
C ALA A 59 13.54 13.75 11.60
N VAL A 60 14.65 13.08 11.28
CA VAL A 60 15.05 11.80 11.87
C VAL A 60 16.50 11.86 12.33
N ASP A 61 16.77 11.32 13.51
CA ASP A 61 18.15 11.14 13.99
C ASP A 61 18.75 9.86 13.40
N LEU A 62 19.84 9.98 12.65
CA LEU A 62 20.58 8.82 12.14
C LEU A 62 21.61 8.39 13.19
N LYS A 63 21.41 7.21 13.78
CA LYS A 63 22.26 6.67 14.85
C LYS A 63 23.22 5.63 14.30
N PHE A 64 24.52 5.90 14.43
CA PHE A 64 25.62 5.00 14.09
C PHE A 64 26.35 4.55 15.36
N ALA A 65 27.13 3.47 15.28
CA ALA A 65 27.94 2.99 16.41
C ALA A 65 28.93 4.06 16.92
N THR A 66 29.36 4.97 16.05
CA THR A 66 30.37 6.01 16.32
C THR A 66 29.77 7.38 16.65
N GLY A 67 28.44 7.53 16.62
CA GLY A 67 27.77 8.79 16.95
C GLY A 67 26.41 8.95 16.28
N THR A 68 25.75 10.07 16.57
CA THR A 68 24.43 10.42 16.00
C THR A 68 24.57 11.62 15.06
N MET A 69 23.82 11.61 13.96
CA MET A 69 23.53 12.78 13.13
C MET A 69 22.09 13.21 13.43
N PRO A 70 21.89 14.32 14.16
CA PRO A 70 20.56 14.71 14.60
C PRO A 70 19.78 15.44 13.51
N ALA A 71 18.46 15.32 13.56
CA ALA A 71 17.49 16.13 12.81
C ALA A 71 17.64 16.12 11.27
N VAL A 72 18.11 15.00 10.69
CA VAL A 72 18.21 14.85 9.24
C VAL A 72 16.82 14.90 8.61
N ARG A 73 16.59 15.85 7.70
CA ARG A 73 15.30 15.98 7.01
C ARG A 73 15.15 14.96 5.89
N LEU A 74 14.11 14.15 6.01
CA LEU A 74 13.69 13.15 5.03
C LEU A 74 12.24 13.42 4.59
N GLY A 75 12.00 13.55 3.29
CA GLY A 75 10.68 13.79 2.69
C GLY A 75 10.30 12.72 1.67
N PHE A 76 9.05 12.73 1.22
CA PHE A 76 8.53 11.85 0.17
C PHE A 76 7.66 12.65 -0.81
N GLY A 77 7.83 12.49 -2.13
CA GLY A 77 6.95 13.10 -3.17
C GLY A 77 7.57 13.91 -4.35
N GLU A 78 6.73 14.11 -5.37
CA GLU A 78 6.73 14.92 -6.63
C GLU A 78 7.98 15.11 -7.51
N LEU A 79 9.22 14.89 -7.05
CA LEU A 79 10.43 15.26 -7.83
C LEU A 79 11.28 14.06 -8.29
N PHE A 80 10.66 12.91 -8.59
CA PHE A 80 11.39 11.67 -8.91
C PHE A 80 11.29 11.27 -10.37
N ALA A 81 12.44 11.00 -10.97
CA ALA A 81 12.56 10.46 -12.33
C ALA A 81 11.85 9.10 -12.42
N GLN A 82 10.85 8.99 -13.29
CA GLN A 82 10.08 7.77 -13.49
C GLN A 82 10.95 6.62 -14.03
N GLU A 83 12.02 6.95 -14.76
CA GLU A 83 12.96 6.01 -15.37
C GLU A 83 13.82 5.26 -14.34
N ARG A 84 13.88 5.76 -13.09
CA ARG A 84 14.61 5.14 -11.98
C ARG A 84 13.66 4.65 -10.89
N ARG A 85 12.41 4.31 -11.25
CA ARG A 85 11.45 3.74 -10.30
C ARG A 85 12.02 2.46 -9.69
N GLY A 86 11.94 2.39 -8.37
CA GLY A 86 12.28 1.23 -7.57
C GLY A 86 11.29 1.06 -6.42
N PRO A 87 11.45 0.01 -5.60
CA PRO A 87 10.61 -0.18 -4.42
C PRO A 87 10.74 0.99 -3.45
N ILE A 88 9.61 1.48 -2.91
CA ILE A 88 9.60 2.57 -1.93
C ILE A 88 10.42 2.18 -0.69
N ARG A 89 10.29 0.93 -0.23
CA ARG A 89 11.08 0.39 0.90
C ARG A 89 12.58 0.30 0.64
N GLU A 90 13.02 0.43 -0.60
CA GLU A 90 14.44 0.54 -0.96
C GLU A 90 14.94 2.00 -1.04
N GLY A 91 14.07 2.95 -0.69
CA GLY A 91 14.37 4.39 -0.65
C GLY A 91 13.93 5.17 -1.89
N TRP A 92 13.26 4.53 -2.85
CA TRP A 92 12.69 5.28 -3.97
C TRP A 92 11.58 6.20 -3.48
N GLY A 93 11.55 7.43 -4.00
CA GLY A 93 10.58 8.44 -3.59
C GLY A 93 10.97 9.23 -2.34
N TYR A 94 12.10 8.93 -1.68
CA TYR A 94 12.58 9.69 -0.53
C TYR A 94 13.59 10.77 -0.92
N THR A 95 13.42 11.98 -0.38
CA THR A 95 14.41 13.05 -0.45
C THR A 95 15.17 13.14 0.87
N VAL A 96 16.49 13.28 0.83
CA VAL A 96 17.33 13.60 1.99
C VAL A 96 18.04 14.91 1.72
N GLU A 97 18.15 15.77 2.74
CA GLU A 97 18.85 17.05 2.57
C GLU A 97 20.34 16.85 2.21
N LEU A 98 20.82 17.58 1.21
CA LEU A 98 22.19 17.47 0.71
C LEU A 98 23.26 17.63 1.81
N PRO A 99 23.15 18.56 2.79
CA PRO A 99 24.12 18.66 3.88
C PRO A 99 24.30 17.36 4.66
N ALA A 100 23.22 16.63 4.94
CA ALA A 100 23.30 15.36 5.64
C ALA A 100 23.98 14.27 4.79
N VAL A 101 23.76 14.27 3.47
CA VAL A 101 24.47 13.34 2.56
C VAL A 101 25.97 13.62 2.55
N LEU A 102 26.36 14.89 2.47
CA LEU A 102 27.78 15.29 2.48
C LEU A 102 28.45 14.90 3.80
N GLU A 103 27.82 15.19 4.94
CA GLU A 103 28.35 14.81 6.25
C GLU A 103 28.49 13.28 6.39
N LEU A 104 27.51 12.51 5.88
CA LEU A 104 27.58 11.06 5.89
C LEU A 104 28.75 10.53 5.05
N LEU A 105 28.99 11.11 3.86
CA LEU A 105 30.11 10.76 3.01
C LEU A 105 31.46 11.10 3.65
N GLU A 106 31.57 12.23 4.35
CA GLU A 106 32.76 12.59 5.13
C GLU A 106 33.01 11.59 6.26
N ARG A 107 31.97 11.23 7.02
CA ARG A 107 32.07 10.22 8.09
C ARG A 107 32.48 8.85 7.55
N ILE A 108 32.10 8.50 6.32
CA ILE A 108 32.56 7.29 5.63
C ILE A 108 34.04 7.42 5.22
N GLY A 109 34.43 8.55 4.63
CA GLY A 109 35.81 8.84 4.26
C GLY A 109 36.77 8.80 5.45
N ASP A 110 36.32 9.26 6.61
CA ASP A 110 37.04 9.22 7.89
C ASP A 110 37.07 7.83 8.54
N GLY A 111 36.38 6.83 7.97
CA GLY A 111 36.26 5.48 8.54
C GLY A 111 35.42 5.40 9.82
N ARG A 112 34.65 6.45 10.16
CA ARG A 112 33.75 6.47 11.32
C ARG A 112 32.47 5.70 11.06
N VAL A 113 32.02 5.63 9.81
CA VAL A 113 30.82 4.89 9.40
C VAL A 113 31.19 4.04 8.19
N THR A 114 30.76 2.79 8.14
CA THR A 114 30.93 1.99 6.91
C THR A 114 29.81 2.31 5.93
N ALA A 115 30.07 2.18 4.62
CA ALA A 115 29.01 2.33 3.62
C ALA A 115 27.84 1.34 3.84
N HIS A 116 28.13 0.17 4.39
CA HIS A 116 27.12 -0.81 4.76
C HIS A 116 26.22 -0.30 5.89
N ASP A 117 26.81 0.22 6.96
CA ASP A 117 26.06 0.77 8.10
C ASP A 117 25.25 2.00 7.68
N ALA A 118 25.84 2.87 6.86
CA ALA A 118 25.14 4.01 6.26
C ALA A 118 23.88 3.58 5.51
N ARG A 119 24.00 2.60 4.61
CA ARG A 119 22.86 2.05 3.87
C ARG A 119 21.81 1.44 4.82
N SER A 120 22.25 0.66 5.81
CA SER A 120 21.36 0.02 6.78
C SER A 120 20.54 1.04 7.58
N VAL A 121 21.18 2.11 8.03
CA VAL A 121 20.52 3.18 8.78
C VAL A 121 19.53 3.94 7.91
N LEU A 122 19.90 4.28 6.66
CA LEU A 122 18.98 4.95 5.73
C LEU A 122 17.73 4.11 5.43
N LEU A 123 17.89 2.79 5.22
CA LEU A 123 16.74 1.90 5.00
C LEU A 123 15.85 1.78 6.26
N LYS A 124 16.45 1.76 7.46
CA LYS A 124 15.66 1.82 8.70
C LYS A 124 14.88 3.13 8.84
N SER A 125 15.43 4.25 8.37
CA SER A 125 14.72 5.52 8.33
C SER A 125 13.57 5.51 7.32
N VAL A 126 13.75 4.85 6.17
CA VAL A 126 12.68 4.61 5.19
C VAL A 126 11.53 3.83 5.85
N ASP A 127 11.82 2.71 6.50
CA ASP A 127 10.81 1.90 7.19
C ASP A 127 10.10 2.69 8.30
N LEU A 128 10.84 3.49 9.08
CA LEU A 128 10.28 4.32 10.15
C LEU A 128 9.30 5.38 9.61
N LEU A 129 9.59 5.93 8.42
CA LEU A 129 8.83 7.02 7.83
C LEU A 129 7.72 6.55 6.87
N TYR A 130 7.69 5.27 6.53
CA TYR A 130 6.75 4.70 5.58
C TYR A 130 5.27 4.98 5.94
N ASP A 131 4.86 4.61 7.16
CA ASP A 131 3.48 4.85 7.62
C ASP A 131 3.19 6.32 7.90
N PRO A 132 4.05 7.08 8.63
CA PRO A 132 3.81 8.50 8.91
C PRO A 132 3.70 9.38 7.66
N LEU A 133 4.46 9.07 6.60
CA LEU A 133 4.38 9.78 5.33
C LEU A 133 3.35 9.19 4.38
N ARG A 134 2.60 8.17 4.81
CA ARG A 134 1.55 7.48 4.04
C ARG A 134 2.08 6.99 2.68
N CYS A 135 3.32 6.51 2.63
CA CYS A 135 3.96 6.11 1.38
C CYS A 135 3.22 4.99 0.64
N TRP A 136 2.44 4.18 1.38
CA TRP A 136 1.54 3.17 0.83
C TRP A 136 0.51 3.73 -0.15
N GLU A 137 0.16 5.02 -0.10
CA GLU A 137 -0.74 5.63 -1.10
C GLU A 137 -0.14 5.67 -2.51
N ALA A 138 1.19 5.60 -2.62
CA ALA A 138 1.92 5.59 -3.88
C ALA A 138 2.31 4.17 -4.35
N GLU A 139 2.01 3.14 -3.55
CA GLU A 139 2.18 1.75 -3.95
C GLU A 139 0.97 1.23 -4.74
N ASP A 140 1.19 0.14 -5.47
CA ASP A 140 0.11 -0.55 -6.13
C ASP A 140 -0.80 -1.22 -5.07
N PRO A 141 -2.12 -0.97 -5.08
CA PRO A 141 -3.05 -1.56 -4.13
C PRO A 141 -3.05 -3.10 -4.13
N ASP A 142 -2.78 -3.73 -5.27
CA ASP A 142 -2.72 -5.19 -5.38
C ASP A 142 -1.43 -5.72 -4.75
N ASP A 143 -0.30 -5.04 -4.91
CA ASP A 143 0.97 -5.39 -4.26
C ASP A 143 0.85 -5.30 -2.73
N LEU A 144 0.25 -4.21 -2.23
CA LEU A 144 -0.02 -4.05 -0.78
C LEU A 144 -0.93 -5.16 -0.24
N ARG A 145 -1.96 -5.53 -1.01
CA ARG A 145 -2.87 -6.60 -0.64
C ARG A 145 -2.15 -7.95 -0.58
N ASN A 146 -1.32 -8.25 -1.57
CA ASN A 146 -0.55 -9.50 -1.64
C ASN A 146 0.48 -9.58 -0.50
N ALA A 147 1.22 -8.50 -0.24
CA ALA A 147 2.15 -8.44 0.88
C ALA A 147 1.43 -8.63 2.23
N CYS A 148 0.25 -8.02 2.39
CA CYS A 148 -0.57 -8.25 3.58
C CYS A 148 -1.02 -9.71 3.71
N LEU A 149 -1.39 -10.36 2.60
CA LEU A 149 -1.79 -11.76 2.58
C LEU A 149 -0.63 -12.69 2.96
N GLU A 150 0.55 -12.48 2.38
CA GLU A 150 1.78 -13.24 2.69
C GLU A 150 2.19 -13.10 4.16
N ALA A 151 1.98 -11.92 4.76
CA ALA A 151 2.22 -11.68 6.18
C ALA A 151 1.15 -12.31 7.11
N GLY A 152 0.09 -12.92 6.57
CA GLY A 152 -1.01 -13.48 7.35
C GLY A 152 -1.99 -12.43 7.90
N GLY A 153 -1.96 -11.21 7.38
CA GLY A 153 -2.81 -10.09 7.77
C GLY A 153 -2.03 -8.88 8.31
N CYS A 154 -2.65 -7.71 8.26
CA CYS A 154 -2.12 -6.47 8.82
C CYS A 154 -3.00 -5.95 9.98
N VAL A 155 -2.62 -4.82 10.57
CA VAL A 155 -3.40 -4.16 11.64
C VAL A 155 -4.84 -3.86 11.20
N LEU A 156 -5.06 -3.54 9.92
CA LEU A 156 -6.41 -3.34 9.39
C LEU A 156 -7.22 -4.64 9.39
N CYS A 157 -6.62 -5.76 8.95
CA CYS A 157 -7.25 -7.08 9.02
C CYS A 157 -7.62 -7.46 10.45
N GLU A 158 -6.74 -7.18 11.42
CA GLU A 158 -7.04 -7.43 12.84
C GLU A 158 -8.20 -6.58 13.34
N LYS A 159 -8.21 -5.28 13.00
CA LYS A 159 -9.31 -4.36 13.35
C LYS A 159 -10.66 -4.82 12.78
N HIS A 160 -10.64 -5.41 11.58
CA HIS A 160 -11.83 -5.85 10.86
C HIS A 160 -12.26 -7.29 11.19
N ARG A 161 -11.42 -8.05 11.90
CA ARG A 161 -11.64 -9.48 12.15
C ARG A 161 -12.99 -9.78 12.81
N SER A 162 -13.28 -9.15 13.94
CA SER A 162 -14.52 -9.38 14.69
C SER A 162 -15.77 -9.02 13.89
N TRP A 163 -15.67 -7.99 13.05
CA TRP A 163 -16.74 -7.60 12.15
C TRP A 163 -16.94 -8.64 11.06
N PHE A 164 -15.87 -9.09 10.42
CA PHE A 164 -15.91 -10.15 9.41
C PHE A 164 -16.49 -11.45 9.98
N ASP A 165 -16.11 -11.84 11.19
CA ASP A 165 -16.68 -13.01 11.88
C ASP A 165 -18.19 -12.89 12.10
N GLY A 166 -18.68 -11.69 12.42
CA GLY A 166 -20.10 -11.39 12.53
C GLY A 166 -20.85 -11.48 11.19
N LEU A 167 -20.21 -11.11 10.09
CA LEU A 167 -20.76 -11.29 8.73
C LEU A 167 -20.85 -12.77 8.37
N LEU A 168 -19.81 -13.55 8.67
CA LEU A 168 -19.82 -15.00 8.46
C LEU A 168 -20.92 -15.69 9.30
N ALA A 169 -21.11 -15.27 10.55
CA ALA A 169 -22.19 -15.82 11.39
C ALA A 169 -23.59 -15.54 10.80
N LYS A 170 -23.81 -14.34 10.25
CA LYS A 170 -25.07 -14.02 9.55
C LYS A 170 -25.23 -14.82 8.26
N ALA A 171 -24.15 -15.00 7.51
CA ALA A 171 -24.15 -15.81 6.30
C ALA A 171 -24.50 -17.27 6.61
N ASP A 172 -23.96 -17.84 7.70
CA ASP A 172 -24.29 -19.19 8.17
C ASP A 172 -25.78 -19.34 8.52
N ASP A 173 -26.35 -18.39 9.27
CA ASP A 173 -27.78 -18.41 9.63
C ASP A 173 -28.66 -18.32 8.38
N ARG A 174 -28.37 -17.38 7.47
CA ARG A 174 -29.10 -17.24 6.20
C ARG A 174 -29.03 -18.51 5.37
N TRP A 175 -27.86 -19.15 5.29
CA TRP A 175 -27.72 -20.42 4.57
C TRP A 175 -28.54 -21.53 5.22
N GLN A 176 -28.43 -21.70 6.54
CA GLN A 176 -29.16 -22.73 7.28
C GLN A 176 -30.68 -22.60 7.11
N ARG A 177 -31.18 -21.35 7.13
CA ARG A 177 -32.59 -21.05 6.90
C ARG A 177 -33.02 -21.29 5.45
N LEU A 178 -32.17 -20.98 4.47
CA LEU A 178 -32.42 -21.24 3.05
C LEU A 178 -32.68 -22.73 2.77
N GLN A 179 -32.00 -23.62 3.50
CA GLN A 179 -32.21 -25.08 3.38
C GLN A 179 -33.54 -25.58 3.95
N GLN A 180 -34.33 -24.70 4.58
CA GLN A 180 -35.62 -25.03 5.23
C GLN A 180 -36.76 -24.17 4.68
N PRO A 181 -37.07 -24.24 3.37
CA PRO A 181 -38.06 -23.35 2.73
C PRO A 181 -39.49 -23.51 3.29
N GLU A 182 -39.83 -24.68 3.84
CA GLU A 182 -41.11 -24.93 4.52
C GLU A 182 -41.27 -24.07 5.80
N LYS A 183 -40.17 -23.87 6.53
CA LYS A 183 -40.15 -23.11 7.80
C LYS A 183 -39.88 -21.63 7.56
N TYR A 184 -39.07 -21.31 6.55
CA TYR A 184 -38.70 -19.95 6.19
C TYR A 184 -39.06 -19.69 4.71
N PRO A 185 -40.35 -19.47 4.41
CA PRO A 185 -40.84 -19.38 3.03
C PRO A 185 -40.54 -18.05 2.35
N PHE A 186 -40.07 -17.03 3.09
CA PHE A 186 -39.81 -15.70 2.56
C PHE A 186 -38.32 -15.35 2.58
N ALA A 187 -37.88 -14.58 1.58
CA ALA A 187 -36.52 -14.09 1.43
C ALA A 187 -36.56 -12.60 1.04
N ALA A 188 -35.92 -11.73 1.83
CA ALA A 188 -35.81 -10.30 1.55
C ALA A 188 -34.40 -9.94 1.09
N GLY A 189 -34.32 -9.26 -0.05
CA GLY A 189 -33.09 -8.63 -0.54
C GLY A 189 -33.22 -7.10 -0.56
N ARG A 190 -32.18 -6.42 -1.06
CA ARG A 190 -32.14 -4.95 -1.14
C ARG A 190 -33.34 -4.34 -1.90
N GLN A 191 -33.82 -5.04 -2.92
CA GLN A 191 -34.84 -4.53 -3.84
C GLN A 191 -36.26 -5.03 -3.57
N GLY A 192 -36.46 -5.98 -2.63
CA GLY A 192 -37.80 -6.48 -2.36
C GLY A 192 -37.89 -7.84 -1.66
N LEU A 193 -39.13 -8.26 -1.46
CA LEU A 193 -39.52 -9.52 -0.83
C LEU A 193 -39.87 -10.58 -1.89
N HIS A 194 -39.36 -11.79 -1.67
CA HIS A 194 -39.52 -12.96 -2.52
C HIS A 194 -39.98 -14.15 -1.68
N GLU A 195 -40.55 -15.17 -2.33
CA GLU A 195 -40.53 -16.53 -1.79
C GLU A 195 -39.13 -17.12 -1.89
N THR A 196 -38.74 -17.93 -0.92
CA THR A 196 -37.42 -18.59 -0.85
C THR A 196 -37.13 -19.46 -2.08
N SER A 197 -38.17 -20.07 -2.65
CA SER A 197 -38.08 -20.91 -3.85
C SER A 197 -37.96 -20.12 -5.17
N CYS A 198 -38.05 -18.78 -5.13
CA CYS A 198 -38.05 -17.92 -6.31
C CYS A 198 -36.76 -18.06 -7.13
N SER A 199 -36.89 -18.04 -8.46
CA SER A 199 -35.75 -18.11 -9.38
C SER A 199 -34.74 -16.96 -9.23
N VAL A 200 -35.18 -15.80 -8.75
CA VAL A 200 -34.27 -14.67 -8.44
C VAL A 200 -33.40 -15.02 -7.25
N VAL A 201 -33.99 -15.53 -6.18
CA VAL A 201 -33.27 -15.96 -4.96
C VAL A 201 -32.28 -17.06 -5.32
N ARG A 202 -32.68 -18.09 -6.06
CA ARG A 202 -31.77 -19.16 -6.50
C ARG A 202 -30.59 -18.69 -7.36
N ARG A 203 -30.78 -17.65 -8.17
CA ARG A 203 -29.73 -17.11 -9.05
C ARG A 203 -28.74 -16.22 -8.30
N GLU A 204 -29.22 -15.51 -7.29
CA GLU A 204 -28.44 -14.49 -6.57
C GLU A 204 -27.84 -15.01 -5.25
N MET A 205 -28.35 -16.13 -4.74
CA MET A 205 -27.73 -16.90 -3.66
C MET A 205 -26.66 -17.83 -4.24
N PRO A 206 -25.61 -18.14 -3.47
CA PRO A 206 -24.63 -19.14 -3.87
C PRO A 206 -25.28 -20.52 -4.04
N SER A 207 -24.78 -21.32 -4.98
CA SER A 207 -25.23 -22.70 -5.18
C SER A 207 -24.74 -23.63 -4.09
N ASP A 208 -23.58 -23.33 -3.53
CA ASP A 208 -22.97 -23.99 -2.39
C ASP A 208 -22.30 -22.93 -1.52
N TYR A 209 -22.45 -23.04 -0.20
CA TYR A 209 -21.84 -22.14 0.76
C TYR A 209 -21.23 -22.97 1.88
N VAL A 210 -19.92 -22.78 2.03
CA VAL A 210 -19.13 -23.32 3.12
C VAL A 210 -18.43 -22.14 3.77
N ARG A 211 -18.53 -22.07 5.11
CA ARG A 211 -17.82 -21.04 5.88
C ARG A 211 -16.32 -21.16 5.62
N PRO A 212 -15.62 -20.07 5.22
CA PRO A 212 -14.18 -20.12 4.99
C PRO A 212 -13.45 -20.43 6.31
N THR A 213 -12.41 -21.27 6.24
CA THR A 213 -11.57 -21.68 7.38
C THR A 213 -10.11 -21.75 6.94
N GLY A 214 -9.17 -21.72 7.89
CA GLY A 214 -7.74 -21.84 7.58
C GLY A 214 -7.25 -20.74 6.64
N GLU A 215 -6.56 -21.11 5.57
CA GLU A 215 -6.02 -20.18 4.56
C GLU A 215 -7.14 -19.41 3.83
N ASP A 216 -8.25 -20.07 3.50
CA ASP A 216 -9.40 -19.43 2.84
C ASP A 216 -10.01 -18.31 3.70
N TYR A 217 -9.96 -18.47 5.03
CA TYR A 217 -10.39 -17.41 5.95
C TYR A 217 -9.47 -16.19 5.87
N VAL A 218 -8.16 -16.40 5.82
CA VAL A 218 -7.18 -15.31 5.73
C VAL A 218 -7.34 -14.56 4.40
N VAL A 219 -7.50 -15.30 3.29
CA VAL A 219 -7.76 -14.71 1.96
C VAL A 219 -9.05 -13.90 1.98
N ALA A 220 -10.13 -14.44 2.54
CA ALA A 220 -11.42 -13.75 2.59
C ALA A 220 -11.40 -12.52 3.50
N LEU A 221 -10.72 -12.57 4.66
CA LEU A 221 -10.54 -11.45 5.58
C LEU A 221 -9.67 -10.35 4.96
N ASN A 222 -8.59 -10.72 4.26
CA ASN A 222 -7.75 -9.79 3.54
C ASN A 222 -8.57 -9.09 2.43
N ALA A 223 -9.31 -9.85 1.63
CA ALA A 223 -10.21 -9.28 0.64
C ALA A 223 -11.22 -8.32 1.28
N PHE A 224 -11.91 -8.73 2.36
CA PHE A 224 -12.84 -7.88 3.13
C PHE A 224 -12.17 -6.57 3.58
N SER A 225 -10.98 -6.67 4.15
CA SER A 225 -10.31 -5.54 4.80
C SER A 225 -9.75 -4.53 3.80
N HIS A 226 -9.48 -4.96 2.57
CA HIS A 226 -8.81 -4.17 1.54
C HIS A 226 -9.66 -3.93 0.27
N THR A 227 -10.90 -4.40 0.20
CA THR A 227 -11.86 -4.07 -0.91
C THR A 227 -12.76 -2.88 -0.61
N GLY A 228 -12.81 -2.42 0.65
CA GLY A 228 -13.61 -1.25 1.01
C GLY A 228 -12.88 0.05 0.69
N ASP A 229 -13.56 0.95 -0.03
CA ASP A 229 -13.28 2.38 0.11
C ASP A 229 -13.26 2.69 1.62
N PRO A 230 -12.25 3.39 2.17
CA PRO A 230 -12.23 3.78 3.59
C PRO A 230 -13.47 4.58 4.02
N HIS A 231 -14.27 5.07 3.07
CA HIS A 231 -15.57 5.71 3.26
C HIS A 231 -16.79 4.82 2.92
N SER A 232 -16.59 3.59 2.44
CA SER A 232 -17.68 2.64 2.17
C SER A 232 -18.38 2.21 3.44
N SER A 233 -19.71 2.23 3.39
CA SER A 233 -20.56 1.75 4.48
C SER A 233 -20.72 0.24 4.39
N SER A 234 -21.21 -0.38 5.47
CA SER A 234 -21.41 -1.83 5.61
C SER A 234 -22.17 -2.52 4.47
N GLU A 235 -22.86 -1.78 3.61
CA GLU A 235 -23.64 -2.29 2.47
C GLU A 235 -22.79 -2.72 1.26
N ASP A 236 -21.54 -2.25 1.13
CA ASP A 236 -20.74 -2.51 -0.08
C ASP A 236 -20.09 -3.91 -0.08
N PHE A 237 -19.89 -4.50 1.09
CA PHE A 237 -19.41 -5.90 1.19
C PHE A 237 -20.51 -6.93 0.90
N GLU A 238 -21.79 -6.53 0.94
CA GLU A 238 -22.91 -7.37 0.48
C GLU A 238 -22.87 -7.60 -1.05
N GLY A 239 -21.81 -7.15 -1.74
CA GLY A 239 -21.53 -7.31 -3.16
C GLY A 239 -20.87 -8.64 -3.59
N SER A 240 -20.35 -9.48 -2.67
CA SER A 240 -19.69 -10.75 -3.01
C SER A 240 -20.68 -11.89 -3.25
N ARG A 241 -20.63 -12.56 -4.42
CA ARG A 241 -21.59 -13.63 -4.80
C ARG A 241 -21.37 -14.92 -4.03
N ASN A 242 -20.29 -14.96 -3.25
CA ASN A 242 -19.88 -16.14 -2.50
C ASN A 242 -20.63 -16.29 -1.17
N TYR A 243 -21.35 -15.26 -0.72
CA TYR A 243 -22.07 -15.27 0.56
C TYR A 243 -23.60 -15.13 0.36
N PRO A 244 -24.40 -15.83 1.17
CA PRO A 244 -25.84 -15.61 1.31
C PRO A 244 -26.21 -14.14 1.61
N ARG A 245 -27.01 -13.53 0.73
CA ARG A 245 -27.37 -12.10 0.82
C ARG A 245 -28.82 -11.83 1.16
N PHE A 246 -29.70 -12.77 0.85
CA PHE A 246 -31.10 -12.64 1.21
C PHE A 246 -31.30 -12.96 2.68
N GLU A 247 -32.07 -12.13 3.35
CA GLU A 247 -32.56 -12.40 4.70
C GLU A 247 -33.73 -13.37 4.61
N VAL A 248 -33.53 -14.60 5.09
CA VAL A 248 -34.51 -15.69 4.99
C VAL A 248 -35.34 -15.76 6.27
N MET A 249 -36.65 -15.69 6.13
CA MET A 249 -37.56 -15.31 7.21
C MET A 249 -38.77 -16.24 7.34
N THR A 250 -39.26 -16.38 8.57
CA THR A 250 -40.57 -16.96 8.87
C THR A 250 -41.70 -16.02 8.42
N PRO A 251 -42.96 -16.49 8.38
CA PRO A 251 -44.10 -15.60 8.11
C PRO A 251 -44.27 -14.46 9.12
N GLU A 252 -43.94 -14.68 10.39
CA GLU A 252 -43.98 -13.66 11.44
C GLU A 252 -42.90 -12.60 11.21
N GLU A 253 -41.66 -13.02 10.94
CA GLU A 253 -40.53 -12.15 10.64
C GLU A 253 -40.78 -11.34 9.36
N ALA A 254 -41.33 -11.96 8.31
CA ALA A 254 -41.69 -11.26 7.08
C ALA A 254 -42.76 -10.18 7.32
N ARG A 255 -43.76 -10.45 8.17
CA ARG A 255 -44.76 -9.44 8.56
C ARG A 255 -44.14 -8.28 9.34
N ALA A 256 -43.23 -8.57 10.27
CA ALA A 256 -42.49 -7.53 11.00
C ALA A 256 -41.62 -6.68 10.05
N TRP A 257 -40.87 -7.33 9.16
CA TRP A 257 -40.03 -6.69 8.15
C TRP A 257 -40.81 -5.75 7.23
N ILE A 258 -42.04 -6.16 6.85
CA ILE A 258 -42.98 -5.34 6.08
C ILE A 258 -43.47 -4.13 6.87
N ALA A 259 -43.82 -4.33 8.14
CA ALA A 259 -44.31 -3.26 9.00
C ALA A 259 -43.25 -2.16 9.17
N GLU A 260 -41.99 -2.53 9.40
CA GLU A 260 -40.85 -1.60 9.47
C GLU A 260 -40.63 -0.81 8.18
N ARG A 261 -40.94 -1.42 7.02
CA ARG A 261 -40.75 -0.84 5.69
C ARG A 261 -42.03 -0.29 5.08
N THR A 262 -43.07 -0.14 5.89
CA THR A 262 -44.30 0.54 5.53
C THR A 262 -44.37 1.83 6.33
N GLY A 263 -44.36 2.98 5.65
CA GLY A 263 -44.39 4.28 6.30
C GLY A 263 -45.72 4.55 7.02
N PRO A 264 -45.77 5.56 7.91
CA PRO A 264 -46.95 5.87 8.74
C PRO A 264 -48.23 6.21 7.94
N LYS A 265 -48.10 6.50 6.64
CA LYS A 265 -49.22 6.75 5.70
C LYS A 265 -49.58 5.55 4.82
N GLY A 266 -49.04 4.35 5.10
CA GLY A 266 -49.30 3.12 4.34
C GLY A 266 -48.49 2.96 3.05
N GLY A 267 -47.57 3.87 2.75
CA GLY A 267 -46.65 3.77 1.61
C GLY A 267 -45.58 2.70 1.84
N ARG A 268 -45.39 1.80 0.86
CA ARG A 268 -44.39 0.72 0.94
C ARG A 268 -43.02 1.21 0.46
N ASN A 269 -42.01 1.09 1.30
CA ASN A 269 -40.61 1.32 0.96
C ASN A 269 -39.92 0.02 0.46
N TYR A 270 -40.71 -0.96 0.03
CA TYR A 270 -40.25 -2.23 -0.51
C TYR A 270 -41.12 -2.67 -1.69
N LYS A 271 -40.55 -3.49 -2.58
CA LYS A 271 -41.30 -4.11 -3.68
C LYS A 271 -41.55 -5.58 -3.36
N ARG A 272 -42.70 -6.10 -3.80
CA ARG A 272 -42.90 -7.55 -3.88
C ARG A 272 -42.43 -8.01 -5.25
N CYS A 273 -41.73 -9.12 -5.31
CA CYS A 273 -41.33 -9.71 -6.57
C CYS A 273 -42.56 -10.04 -7.41
N GLN A 274 -42.61 -9.57 -8.66
CA GLN A 274 -43.73 -9.87 -9.55
C GLN A 274 -43.77 -11.33 -10.02
N ARG A 275 -42.65 -12.07 -9.92
CA ARG A 275 -42.57 -13.46 -10.37
C ARG A 275 -43.18 -14.45 -9.39
N CYS A 276 -42.89 -14.29 -8.09
CA CYS A 276 -43.43 -15.16 -7.05
C CYS A 276 -44.62 -14.51 -6.31
N ALA A 277 -44.76 -13.18 -6.35
CA ALA A 277 -45.86 -12.44 -5.75
C ALA A 277 -46.26 -12.99 -4.36
N PRO A 278 -45.31 -13.05 -3.40
CA PRO A 278 -45.48 -13.80 -2.15
C PRO A 278 -46.81 -13.47 -1.47
N ALA A 279 -47.61 -14.50 -1.25
CA ALA A 279 -48.86 -14.42 -0.50
C ALA A 279 -48.50 -14.30 0.98
N LEU A 280 -48.87 -13.16 1.57
CA LEU A 280 -48.62 -12.81 2.97
C LEU A 280 -49.92 -12.82 3.75
#